data_AF-A0AAV2TYW0-F1
#
_entry.id   AF-A0AAV2TYW0-F1
#
_cell.length_a   1.000
_cell.length_b   1.000
_cell.length_c   1.000
_cell.angle_alpha   90.00
_cell.angle_beta   90.00
_cell.angle_gamma   90.00
#
_symmetry.space_group_name_H-M   'P 1'
#
loop_
_entity.id
_entity.type
_entity.pdbx_description
1 polymer ?
#
loop_
_entity_poly.entity_id
_entity_poly.type
_entity_poly.pdbx_seq_one_letter_code
_entity_poly.pdbx_strand_id
1 'polypeptide(L)'
;MLSRTSSSLSLESKYDYGLLSVRQMFRHVENCQIVKLIKKKRNIVKTILDENEIFSDYYREILIQRFLQTGADRVSKTVELPRKRGKKKTLTGGADTPNLLSMEDKCKIWRERVVQTEQLIEDLKIVKSLAIADLKTNLERLNERDNELPKLRANFQKAVVNTGHDTRLNTITSESVIRQHESEMRNLEIKINRGVVENSLLRQRRKQLLRSLADANRSAKMLTPQDYAELKMEHHQLATRLEELDILTRTQRCFFSNVHFQLIQAETRLRKLEKQYGDSKRTSDQHVATSMATNRALEFMASDAVKYYQEHRILQDTKANLKTHTVHEYVEHVLNKAKEISKNRATGRKGMAKLAAKVHQDIWNRVYRASPSLTE
;
A
#
# COMPACT_ATOMS: atom_id res chain seq x y z
N MET A 1 -3.06 -57.44 -2.35
CA MET A 1 -2.38 -58.68 -2.78
C MET A 1 -3.45 -59.77 -2.83
N LEU A 2 -3.82 -60.47 -3.91
CA LEU A 2 -3.34 -60.75 -5.28
C LEU A 2 -4.62 -61.13 -6.07
N SER A 3 -4.98 -60.54 -7.22
CA SER A 3 -4.81 -61.05 -8.62
C SER A 3 -5.20 -62.55 -8.81
N ARG A 4 -5.89 -63.04 -9.86
CA ARG A 4 -5.96 -62.64 -11.28
C ARG A 4 -6.81 -63.67 -12.09
N THR A 5 -7.44 -63.20 -13.21
CA THR A 5 -7.61 -63.81 -14.57
C THR A 5 -8.39 -65.13 -14.77
N SER A 6 -9.48 -65.13 -15.55
CA SER A 6 -9.61 -65.34 -17.03
C SER A 6 -9.46 -66.83 -17.41
N SER A 7 -10.07 -67.44 -18.43
CA SER A 7 -10.68 -67.04 -19.71
C SER A 7 -11.11 -68.34 -20.41
N SER A 8 -12.18 -68.36 -21.22
CA SER A 8 -12.24 -69.24 -22.40
C SER A 8 -13.27 -68.73 -23.41
N LEU A 9 -12.87 -68.73 -24.67
CA LEU A 9 -13.57 -68.24 -25.85
C LEU A 9 -13.33 -69.28 -26.95
N SER A 10 -14.37 -69.70 -27.68
CA SER A 10 -14.35 -69.91 -29.14
C SER A 10 -15.61 -70.62 -29.63
N LEU A 11 -16.29 -70.06 -30.65
CA LEU A 11 -16.84 -70.80 -31.80
C LEU A 11 -17.49 -69.94 -32.92
N GLU A 12 -17.65 -68.62 -32.79
CA GLU A 12 -18.45 -67.82 -33.76
C GLU A 12 -17.76 -67.37 -35.07
N SER A 13 -16.51 -67.76 -35.35
CA SER A 13 -15.66 -67.08 -36.36
C SER A 13 -15.93 -67.35 -37.85
N LYS A 14 -17.01 -68.04 -38.26
CA LYS A 14 -17.25 -68.42 -39.67
C LYS A 14 -18.32 -67.64 -40.42
N TYR A 15 -19.18 -66.86 -39.74
CA TYR A 15 -20.16 -65.98 -40.40
C TYR A 15 -19.64 -64.55 -40.65
N ASP A 16 -18.48 -64.20 -40.10
CA ASP A 16 -17.97 -62.82 -40.12
C ASP A 16 -17.37 -62.38 -41.46
N TYR A 17 -16.89 -63.30 -42.31
CA TYR A 17 -16.13 -62.92 -43.51
C TYR A 17 -16.95 -62.25 -44.62
N GLY A 18 -18.25 -62.57 -44.76
CA GLY A 18 -19.14 -61.92 -45.74
C GLY A 18 -19.65 -60.55 -45.28
N LEU A 19 -19.93 -60.40 -43.98
CA LEU A 19 -20.39 -59.15 -43.36
C LEU A 19 -19.25 -58.12 -43.19
N LEU A 20 -18.00 -58.57 -43.03
CA LEU A 20 -16.84 -57.68 -43.00
C LEU A 20 -16.64 -56.96 -44.34
N SER A 21 -16.82 -57.63 -45.48
CA SER A 21 -16.61 -57.04 -46.81
C SER A 21 -17.59 -55.90 -47.12
N VAL A 22 -18.88 -56.10 -46.83
CA VAL A 22 -19.92 -55.07 -47.02
C VAL A 22 -19.74 -53.93 -46.03
N ARG A 23 -19.46 -54.21 -44.74
CA ARG A 23 -19.19 -53.17 -43.74
C ARG A 23 -17.91 -52.37 -44.03
N GLN A 24 -16.90 -52.98 -44.65
CA GLN A 24 -15.69 -52.30 -45.10
C GLN A 24 -15.97 -51.37 -46.29
N MET A 25 -16.80 -51.81 -47.25
CA MET A 25 -17.22 -50.94 -48.37
C MET A 25 -18.07 -49.76 -47.90
N PHE A 26 -19.05 -49.97 -47.01
CA PHE A 26 -19.84 -48.87 -46.44
C PHE A 26 -18.97 -47.89 -45.65
N ARG A 27 -18.03 -48.38 -44.83
CA ARG A 27 -17.05 -47.51 -44.15
C ARG A 27 -16.16 -46.74 -45.12
N HIS A 28 -15.81 -47.31 -46.27
CA HIS A 28 -14.99 -46.61 -47.26
C HIS A 28 -15.79 -45.51 -47.98
N VAL A 29 -17.05 -45.77 -48.32
CA VAL A 29 -17.96 -44.76 -48.91
C VAL A 29 -18.26 -43.64 -47.92
N GLU A 30 -18.54 -43.96 -46.66
CA GLU A 30 -18.75 -42.99 -45.58
C GLU A 30 -17.49 -42.14 -45.35
N ASN A 31 -16.31 -42.76 -45.31
CA ASN A 31 -15.04 -42.02 -45.19
C ASN A 31 -14.79 -41.10 -46.39
N CYS A 32 -15.10 -41.53 -47.61
CA CYS A 32 -15.00 -40.66 -48.80
C CYS A 32 -15.97 -39.47 -48.75
N GLN A 33 -17.20 -39.66 -48.24
CA GLN A 33 -18.15 -38.57 -48.08
C GLN A 33 -17.74 -37.60 -46.96
N ILE A 34 -17.24 -38.12 -45.83
CA ILE A 34 -16.71 -37.32 -44.71
C ILE A 34 -15.51 -36.48 -45.17
N VAL A 35 -14.58 -37.06 -45.94
CA VAL A 35 -13.42 -36.32 -46.47
C VAL A 35 -13.86 -35.19 -47.41
N LYS A 36 -14.87 -35.42 -48.28
CA LYS A 36 -15.44 -34.38 -49.14
C LYS A 36 -16.11 -33.26 -48.31
N LEU A 37 -16.82 -33.61 -47.26
CA LEU A 37 -17.44 -32.67 -46.31
C LEU A 37 -16.39 -31.85 -45.56
N ILE A 38 -15.32 -32.47 -45.06
CA ILE A 38 -14.21 -31.78 -44.40
C ILE A 38 -13.52 -30.81 -45.37
N LYS A 39 -13.27 -31.22 -46.62
CA LYS A 39 -12.68 -30.35 -47.64
C LYS A 39 -13.59 -29.17 -47.97
N LYS A 40 -14.90 -29.39 -48.09
CA LYS A 40 -15.90 -28.33 -48.28
C LYS A 40 -15.94 -27.37 -47.09
N LYS A 41 -15.91 -27.87 -45.87
CA LYS A 41 -15.88 -27.05 -44.64
C LYS A 41 -14.58 -26.25 -44.52
N ARG A 42 -13.42 -26.83 -44.84
CA ARG A 42 -12.13 -26.12 -44.87
C ARG A 42 -12.13 -24.98 -45.90
N ASN A 43 -12.70 -25.20 -47.08
CA ASN A 43 -12.82 -24.15 -48.08
C ASN A 43 -13.74 -23.02 -47.61
N ILE A 44 -14.87 -23.33 -46.99
CA ILE A 44 -15.77 -22.32 -46.41
C ILE A 44 -15.08 -21.52 -45.31
N VAL A 45 -14.35 -22.19 -44.40
CA VAL A 45 -13.58 -21.51 -43.35
C VAL A 45 -12.52 -20.60 -43.96
N LYS A 46 -11.83 -21.04 -45.02
CA LYS A 46 -10.86 -20.20 -45.72
C LYS A 46 -11.51 -18.96 -46.32
N THR A 47 -12.63 -19.11 -47.02
CA THR A 47 -13.37 -17.97 -47.58
C THR A 47 -13.85 -17.00 -46.51
N ILE A 48 -14.34 -17.50 -45.36
CA ILE A 48 -14.75 -16.65 -44.23
C ILE A 48 -13.55 -15.90 -43.63
N LEU A 49 -12.37 -16.52 -43.56
CA LEU A 49 -11.15 -15.87 -43.09
C LEU A 49 -10.69 -14.77 -44.06
N ASP A 50 -10.71 -15.06 -45.37
CA ASP A 50 -10.36 -14.09 -46.41
C ASP A 50 -11.37 -12.91 -46.41
N GLU A 51 -12.67 -13.17 -46.23
CA GLU A 51 -13.70 -12.13 -46.08
C GLU A 51 -13.51 -11.30 -44.80
N ASN A 52 -13.20 -11.94 -43.67
CA ASN A 52 -12.93 -11.25 -42.40
C ASN A 52 -11.66 -10.40 -42.45
N GLU A 53 -10.66 -10.80 -43.24
CA GLU A 53 -9.46 -10.01 -43.51
C GLU A 53 -9.81 -8.74 -44.29
N ILE A 54 -10.61 -8.86 -45.36
CA ILE A 54 -11.11 -7.70 -46.12
C ILE A 54 -11.96 -6.78 -45.23
N PHE A 55 -12.83 -7.34 -44.39
CA PHE A 55 -13.61 -6.54 -43.44
C PHE A 55 -12.75 -5.86 -42.38
N SER A 56 -11.69 -6.53 -41.90
CA SER A 56 -10.73 -5.95 -40.94
C SER A 56 -9.94 -4.80 -41.56
N ASP A 57 -9.54 -4.95 -42.82
CA ASP A 57 -8.85 -3.90 -43.57
C ASP A 57 -9.78 -2.73 -43.89
N TYR A 58 -11.02 -2.99 -44.28
CA TYR A 58 -12.05 -1.97 -44.45
C TYR A 58 -12.37 -1.23 -43.13
N TYR A 59 -12.46 -1.96 -42.01
CA TYR A 59 -12.68 -1.36 -40.69
C TYR A 59 -11.49 -0.49 -40.27
N ARG A 60 -10.26 -0.91 -40.58
CA ARG A 60 -9.05 -0.10 -40.34
C ARG A 60 -9.08 1.17 -41.19
N GLU A 61 -9.37 1.07 -42.48
CA GLU A 61 -9.46 2.25 -43.36
C GLU A 61 -10.56 3.23 -42.93
N ILE A 62 -11.74 2.73 -42.54
CA ILE A 62 -12.85 3.59 -42.08
C ILE A 62 -12.60 4.17 -40.70
N LEU A 63 -12.02 3.42 -39.75
CA LEU A 63 -11.66 3.97 -38.45
C LEU A 63 -10.61 5.07 -38.61
N ILE A 64 -9.63 4.88 -39.49
CA ILE A 64 -8.65 5.91 -39.82
C ILE A 64 -9.33 7.13 -40.45
N GLN A 65 -10.28 6.96 -41.38
CA GLN A 65 -11.03 8.08 -41.97
C GLN A 65 -11.94 8.81 -40.96
N ARG A 66 -12.62 8.09 -40.06
CA ARG A 66 -13.46 8.71 -39.01
C ARG A 66 -12.63 9.46 -37.98
N PHE A 67 -11.50 8.92 -37.54
CA PHE A 67 -10.57 9.62 -36.64
C PHE A 67 -10.02 10.90 -37.29
N LEU A 68 -9.69 10.85 -38.59
CA LEU A 68 -9.24 12.01 -39.35
C LEU A 68 -10.34 13.06 -39.54
N GLN A 69 -11.60 12.66 -39.76
CA GLN A 69 -12.73 13.61 -39.87
C GLN A 69 -13.05 14.29 -38.53
N THR A 70 -13.04 13.57 -37.41
CA THR A 70 -13.25 14.19 -36.08
C THR A 70 -12.11 15.11 -35.64
N GLY A 71 -10.90 14.92 -36.18
CA GLY A 71 -9.78 15.85 -36.02
C GLY A 71 -9.87 17.07 -36.94
N ALA A 72 -10.34 16.88 -38.18
CA ALA A 72 -10.45 17.93 -39.19
C ALA A 72 -11.54 18.97 -38.88
N ASP A 73 -12.64 18.59 -38.22
CA ASP A 73 -13.70 19.53 -37.82
C ASP A 73 -13.27 20.47 -36.68
N ARG A 74 -12.20 20.15 -35.94
CA ARG A 74 -11.60 21.06 -34.94
C ARG A 74 -10.54 22.00 -35.51
N VAL A 75 -10.10 21.77 -36.74
CA VAL A 75 -9.03 22.56 -37.40
C VAL A 75 -9.55 23.35 -38.63
N SER A 76 -10.71 22.99 -39.18
CA SER A 76 -11.30 23.62 -40.38
C SER A 76 -12.06 24.93 -40.10
N LYS A 77 -11.43 25.88 -39.39
CA LYS A 77 -11.83 27.30 -39.47
C LYS A 77 -10.78 28.22 -40.08
N THR A 78 -9.65 27.67 -40.51
CA THR A 78 -8.63 28.45 -41.21
C THR A 78 -7.94 27.53 -42.19
N VAL A 79 -7.72 28.02 -43.40
CA VAL A 79 -7.03 27.38 -44.54
C VAL A 79 -8.01 26.78 -45.57
N GLU A 80 -8.62 27.68 -46.35
CA GLU A 80 -9.05 27.37 -47.71
C GLU A 80 -7.81 27.07 -48.57
N LEU A 81 -7.63 25.81 -48.98
CA LEU A 81 -6.65 25.45 -50.00
C LEU A 81 -7.32 25.43 -51.38
N PRO A 82 -6.72 26.05 -52.40
CA PRO A 82 -7.32 26.11 -53.73
C PRO A 82 -7.21 24.76 -54.43
N ARG A 83 -8.35 24.10 -54.66
CA ARG A 83 -8.47 22.95 -55.57
C ARG A 83 -8.11 23.37 -57.01
N LYS A 84 -6.88 23.08 -57.45
CA LYS A 84 -6.52 23.14 -58.87
C LYS A 84 -7.23 22.01 -59.64
N ARG A 85 -8.36 22.33 -60.27
CA ARG A 85 -8.97 21.53 -61.35
C ARG A 85 -8.16 21.75 -62.64
N GLY A 86 -7.19 20.88 -62.91
CA GLY A 86 -6.46 20.80 -64.18
C GLY A 86 -7.20 19.94 -65.20
N LYS A 87 -7.52 20.53 -66.35
CA LYS A 87 -8.34 20.02 -67.46
C LYS A 87 -7.81 18.71 -68.06
N LYS A 88 -8.61 17.65 -68.09
CA LYS A 88 -8.41 16.50 -69.00
C LYS A 88 -8.80 16.93 -70.41
N LYS A 89 -7.83 16.95 -71.33
CA LYS A 89 -8.08 17.02 -72.78
C LYS A 89 -8.72 15.70 -73.21
N THR A 90 -9.94 15.76 -73.72
CA THR A 90 -10.59 14.71 -74.49
C THR A 90 -9.92 14.61 -75.85
N LEU A 91 -9.26 13.48 -76.13
CA LEU A 91 -8.86 13.06 -77.46
C LEU A 91 -9.77 11.90 -77.86
N THR A 92 -10.71 12.19 -78.75
CA THR A 92 -11.52 11.25 -79.50
C THR A 92 -10.66 10.49 -80.51
N GLY A 93 -10.85 9.17 -80.59
CA GLY A 93 -10.56 8.39 -81.80
C GLY A 93 -9.68 7.15 -81.59
N GLY A 94 -10.32 5.98 -81.62
CA GLY A 94 -9.68 4.73 -82.07
C GLY A 94 -9.32 3.71 -81.01
N ALA A 95 -9.99 2.55 -81.12
CA ALA A 95 -9.65 1.24 -80.55
C ALA A 95 -9.84 1.02 -79.04
N ASP A 96 -10.78 0.14 -78.72
CA ASP A 96 -10.93 -0.57 -77.46
C ASP A 96 -9.73 -1.51 -77.20
N THR A 97 -8.56 -0.95 -76.97
CA THR A 97 -7.50 -1.62 -76.22
C THR A 97 -7.53 -1.06 -74.81
N PRO A 98 -7.72 -1.87 -73.74
CA PRO A 98 -7.48 -1.36 -72.41
C PRO A 98 -6.04 -0.85 -72.39
N ASN A 99 -5.85 0.45 -72.20
CA ASN A 99 -4.55 1.04 -71.95
C ASN A 99 -4.04 0.48 -70.62
N LEU A 100 -3.49 -0.75 -70.66
CA LEU A 100 -2.75 -1.32 -69.56
C LEU A 100 -1.52 -0.45 -69.41
N LEU A 101 -1.44 0.26 -68.28
CA LEU A 101 -0.21 0.91 -67.87
C LEU A 101 0.94 -0.10 -67.97
N SER A 102 2.06 0.34 -68.56
CA SER A 102 3.28 -0.44 -68.60
C SER A 102 3.68 -0.84 -67.17
N MET A 103 4.35 -1.97 -66.99
CA MET A 103 4.85 -2.38 -65.68
C MET A 103 5.76 -1.31 -65.07
N GLU A 104 6.48 -0.55 -65.90
CA GLU A 104 7.30 0.58 -65.46
C GLU A 104 6.46 1.73 -64.86
N ASP A 105 5.34 2.07 -65.50
CA ASP A 105 4.42 3.10 -65.01
C ASP A 105 3.74 2.66 -63.71
N LYS A 106 3.37 1.38 -63.61
CA LYS A 106 2.85 0.80 -62.36
C LYS A 106 3.90 0.88 -61.26
N CYS A 107 5.15 0.48 -61.52
CA CYS A 107 6.25 0.60 -60.56
C CYS A 107 6.56 2.05 -60.16
N LYS A 108 6.36 3.02 -61.07
CA LYS A 108 6.50 4.45 -60.75
C LYS A 108 5.39 4.92 -59.80
N ILE A 109 4.13 4.59 -60.09
CA ILE A 109 2.98 4.92 -59.24
C ILE A 109 3.13 4.27 -57.85
N TRP A 110 3.56 3.00 -57.80
CA TRP A 110 3.80 2.33 -56.52
C TRP A 110 4.93 2.98 -55.72
N ARG A 111 6.03 3.39 -56.36
CA ARG A 111 7.10 4.13 -55.66
C ARG A 111 6.63 5.47 -55.12
N GLU A 112 5.90 6.24 -55.92
CA GLU A 112 5.31 7.52 -55.47
C GLU A 112 4.33 7.29 -54.32
N ARG A 113 3.54 6.20 -54.37
CA ARG A 113 2.61 5.86 -53.29
C ARG A 113 3.33 5.44 -52.02
N VAL A 114 4.42 4.67 -52.11
CA VAL A 114 5.26 4.32 -50.95
C VAL A 114 5.80 5.58 -50.29
N VAL A 115 6.39 6.51 -51.05
CA VAL A 115 6.91 7.77 -50.51
C VAL A 115 5.81 8.61 -49.85
N GLN A 116 4.63 8.71 -50.45
CA GLN A 116 3.49 9.40 -49.84
C GLN A 116 3.04 8.74 -48.52
N THR A 117 3.06 7.41 -48.48
CA THR A 117 2.63 6.65 -47.30
C THR A 117 3.67 6.77 -46.17
N GLU A 118 4.96 6.77 -46.51
CA GLU A 118 6.05 7.04 -45.57
C GLU A 118 5.97 8.45 -44.98
N GLN A 119 5.68 9.46 -45.81
CA GLN A 119 5.45 10.83 -45.34
C GLN A 119 4.24 10.92 -44.40
N LEU A 120 3.11 10.29 -44.74
CA LEU A 120 1.94 10.24 -43.88
C LEU A 120 2.23 9.56 -42.53
N ILE A 121 3.02 8.48 -42.53
CA ILE A 121 3.46 7.82 -41.30
C ILE A 121 4.28 8.77 -40.44
N GLU A 122 5.19 9.53 -41.04
CA GLU A 122 6.05 10.47 -40.31
C GLU A 122 5.25 11.65 -39.73
N ASP A 123 4.33 12.21 -40.51
CA ASP A 123 3.41 13.25 -40.04
C ASP A 123 2.56 12.75 -38.87
N LEU A 124 2.04 11.52 -38.94
CA LEU A 124 1.28 10.91 -37.85
C LEU A 124 2.14 10.69 -36.58
N LYS A 125 3.42 10.35 -36.72
CA LYS A 125 4.34 10.25 -35.57
C LYS A 125 4.54 11.62 -34.92
N ILE A 126 4.66 12.68 -35.70
CA ILE A 126 4.81 14.05 -35.19
C ILE A 126 3.53 14.47 -34.45
N VAL A 127 2.35 14.26 -35.04
CA VAL A 127 1.07 14.58 -34.38
C VAL A 127 0.91 13.79 -33.08
N LYS A 128 1.25 12.50 -33.09
CA LYS A 128 1.22 11.65 -31.90
C LYS A 128 2.18 12.15 -30.82
N SER A 129 3.41 12.51 -31.18
CA SER A 129 4.42 12.96 -30.21
C SER A 129 4.02 14.28 -29.56
N LEU A 130 3.47 15.22 -30.34
CA LEU A 130 2.90 16.47 -29.83
C LEU A 130 1.73 16.22 -28.88
N ALA A 131 0.78 15.36 -29.26
CA ALA A 131 -0.36 15.04 -28.40
C ALA A 131 0.07 14.37 -27.08
N ILE A 132 1.07 13.48 -27.13
CA ILE A 132 1.63 12.86 -25.91
C ILE A 132 2.34 13.90 -25.05
N ALA A 133 3.09 14.82 -25.64
CA ALA A 133 3.74 15.90 -24.90
C ALA A 133 2.71 16.78 -24.19
N ASP A 134 1.65 17.20 -24.89
CA ASP A 134 0.57 17.99 -24.30
C ASP A 134 -0.12 17.27 -23.15
N LEU A 135 -0.46 15.98 -23.32
CA LEU A 135 -1.05 15.18 -22.24
C LEU A 135 -0.13 15.05 -21.03
N LYS A 136 1.18 14.85 -21.25
CA LYS A 136 2.17 14.81 -20.16
C LYS A 136 2.23 16.14 -19.41
N THR A 137 2.29 17.27 -20.11
CA THR A 137 2.31 18.59 -19.46
C THR A 137 1.03 18.85 -18.67
N ASN A 138 -0.13 18.38 -19.15
CA ASN A 138 -1.39 18.50 -18.42
C ASN A 138 -1.42 17.60 -17.18
N LEU A 139 -0.89 16.38 -17.26
CA LEU A 139 -0.74 15.51 -16.09
C LEU A 139 0.18 16.11 -15.04
N GLU A 140 1.30 16.70 -15.44
CA GLU A 140 2.23 17.39 -14.54
C GLU A 140 1.52 18.57 -13.84
N ARG A 141 0.79 19.41 -14.58
CA ARG A 141 -0.01 20.50 -13.99
C ARG A 141 -1.08 20.00 -13.01
N LEU A 142 -1.74 18.89 -13.32
CA LEU A 142 -2.73 18.30 -12.41
C LEU A 142 -2.07 17.77 -11.14
N ASN A 143 -0.94 17.08 -11.26
CA ASN A 143 -0.16 16.62 -10.11
C ASN A 143 0.36 17.78 -9.25
N GLU A 144 0.78 18.88 -9.86
CA GLU A 144 1.14 20.10 -9.13
C GLU A 144 -0.05 20.62 -8.33
N ARG A 145 -1.23 20.72 -8.96
CA ARG A 145 -2.47 21.16 -8.27
C ARG A 145 -2.86 20.23 -7.12
N ASP A 146 -2.78 18.91 -7.32
CA ASP A 146 -3.09 17.92 -6.28
C ASP A 146 -2.13 18.02 -5.09
N ASN A 147 -0.87 18.43 -5.32
CA ASN A 147 0.11 18.68 -4.26
C ASN A 147 -0.06 20.06 -3.58
N GLU A 148 -0.56 21.06 -4.29
CA GLU A 148 -0.78 22.42 -3.77
C GLU A 148 -2.08 22.57 -2.99
N LEU A 149 -3.16 21.90 -3.41
CA LEU A 149 -4.48 22.00 -2.78
C LEU A 149 -4.49 21.64 -1.28
N PRO A 150 -3.84 20.55 -0.82
CA PRO A 150 -3.74 20.24 0.60
C PRO A 150 -3.00 21.32 1.39
N LYS A 151 -1.96 21.93 0.80
CA LYS A 151 -1.19 23.00 1.43
C LYS A 151 -2.02 24.27 1.57
N LEU A 152 -2.75 24.64 0.51
CA LEU A 152 -3.70 25.76 0.52
C LEU A 152 -4.78 25.54 1.58
N ARG A 153 -5.36 24.33 1.63
CA ARG A 153 -6.36 23.98 2.64
C ARG A 153 -5.80 24.05 4.07
N ALA A 154 -4.59 23.52 4.30
CA ALA A 154 -3.94 23.58 5.61
C ALA A 154 -3.62 25.02 6.04
N ASN A 155 -3.15 25.85 5.10
CA ASN A 155 -2.87 27.26 5.35
C ASN A 155 -4.16 28.03 5.67
N PHE A 156 -5.22 27.81 4.91
CA PHE A 156 -6.54 28.41 5.15
C PHE A 156 -7.09 27.99 6.53
N GLN A 157 -7.04 26.70 6.85
CA GLN A 157 -7.46 26.19 8.17
C GLN A 157 -6.69 26.88 9.29
N LYS A 158 -5.37 27.02 9.14
CA LYS A 158 -4.52 27.65 10.16
C LYS A 158 -4.83 29.14 10.30
N ALA A 159 -4.87 29.88 9.20
CA ALA A 159 -4.97 31.34 9.20
C ALA A 159 -6.38 31.88 9.46
N VAL A 160 -7.41 31.16 8.99
CA VAL A 160 -8.80 31.61 9.04
C VAL A 160 -9.59 30.86 10.11
N VAL A 161 -9.53 29.53 10.10
CA VAL A 161 -10.35 28.70 11.02
C VAL A 161 -9.78 28.71 12.43
N ASN A 162 -8.46 28.61 12.60
CA ASN A 162 -7.88 28.50 13.95
C ASN A 162 -7.59 29.86 14.58
N THR A 163 -7.06 30.83 13.82
CA THR A 163 -6.74 32.18 14.34
C THR A 163 -7.89 33.18 14.23
N GLY A 164 -8.81 33.00 13.29
CA GLY A 164 -9.92 33.92 13.05
C GLY A 164 -11.20 33.59 13.81
N HIS A 165 -11.22 32.51 14.60
CA HIS A 165 -12.41 32.02 15.29
C HIS A 165 -12.66 32.80 16.59
N ASP A 166 -13.83 33.44 16.67
CA ASP A 166 -14.31 34.08 17.88
C ASP A 166 -15.08 33.07 18.74
N THR A 167 -14.51 32.71 19.88
CA THR A 167 -15.07 31.72 20.81
C THR A 167 -16.37 32.19 21.46
N ARG A 168 -16.64 33.50 21.49
CA ARG A 168 -17.86 34.06 22.11
C ARG A 168 -19.07 33.97 21.19
N LEU A 169 -18.85 34.15 19.89
CA LEU A 169 -19.90 34.09 18.86
C LEU A 169 -19.94 32.74 18.13
N ASN A 170 -18.94 31.88 18.37
CA ASN A 170 -18.74 30.60 17.67
C ASN A 170 -18.71 30.75 16.14
N THR A 171 -18.18 31.89 15.66
CA THR A 171 -18.11 32.26 14.25
C THR A 171 -16.71 32.70 13.86
N ILE A 172 -16.37 32.58 12.58
CA ILE A 172 -15.11 33.10 12.04
C ILE A 172 -15.30 34.60 11.75
N THR A 173 -14.34 35.41 12.19
CA THR A 173 -14.31 36.85 11.91
C THR A 173 -14.10 37.10 10.42
N SER A 174 -14.97 37.94 9.84
CA SER A 174 -14.87 38.33 8.42
C SER A 174 -13.54 38.99 8.09
N GLU A 175 -12.97 39.74 9.03
CA GLU A 175 -11.67 40.39 8.89
C GLU A 175 -10.53 39.39 8.65
N SER A 176 -10.54 38.23 9.32
CA SER A 176 -9.54 37.17 9.10
C SER A 176 -9.62 36.59 7.69
N VAL A 177 -10.84 36.40 7.16
CA VAL A 177 -11.07 35.94 5.78
C VAL A 177 -10.58 36.99 4.76
N ILE A 178 -10.92 38.26 4.98
CA ILE A 178 -10.53 39.37 4.09
C ILE A 178 -9.02 39.51 4.05
N ARG A 179 -8.34 39.54 5.21
CA ARG A 179 -6.87 39.64 5.28
C ARG A 179 -6.16 38.46 4.60
N GLN A 180 -6.69 37.24 4.75
CA GLN A 180 -6.15 36.07 4.05
C GLN A 180 -6.29 36.22 2.54
N HIS A 181 -7.45 36.67 2.06
CA HIS A 181 -7.68 36.89 0.63
C HIS A 181 -6.78 37.97 0.05
N GLU A 182 -6.60 39.09 0.75
CA GLU A 182 -5.66 40.16 0.34
C GLU A 182 -4.19 39.68 0.31
N SER A 183 -3.81 38.78 1.22
CA SER A 183 -2.48 38.17 1.22
C SER A 183 -2.28 37.24 0.03
N GLU A 184 -3.29 36.43 -0.29
CA GLU A 184 -3.26 35.53 -1.46
C GLU A 184 -3.23 36.31 -2.77
N MET A 185 -4.03 37.37 -2.90
CA MET A 185 -4.00 38.26 -4.06
C MET A 185 -2.64 38.91 -4.26
N ARG A 186 -2.02 39.45 -3.20
CA ARG A 186 -0.65 39.99 -3.27
C ARG A 186 0.37 38.92 -3.68
N ASN A 187 0.25 37.71 -3.15
CA ASN A 187 1.15 36.61 -3.53
C ASN A 187 0.97 36.20 -5.01
N LEU A 188 -0.26 36.21 -5.53
CA LEU A 188 -0.53 35.97 -6.94
C LEU A 188 0.05 37.07 -7.82
N GLU A 189 -0.09 38.34 -7.45
CA GLU A 189 0.52 39.47 -8.16
C GLU A 189 2.04 39.35 -8.21
N ILE A 190 2.69 39.00 -7.09
CA ILE A 190 4.14 38.76 -7.05
C ILE A 190 4.53 37.61 -7.99
N LYS A 191 3.77 36.50 -7.98
CA LYS A 191 4.01 35.36 -8.88
C LYS A 191 3.86 35.76 -10.35
N ILE A 192 2.82 36.52 -10.69
CA ILE A 192 2.60 37.02 -12.05
C ILE A 192 3.77 37.91 -12.48
N ASN A 193 4.16 38.87 -11.65
CA ASN A 193 5.26 39.78 -11.95
C ASN A 193 6.59 39.04 -12.14
N ARG A 194 6.89 38.03 -11.29
CA ARG A 194 8.04 37.13 -11.49
C ARG A 194 7.96 36.40 -12.82
N GLY A 195 6.79 35.82 -13.15
CA GLY A 195 6.58 35.13 -14.42
C GLY A 195 6.75 36.04 -15.64
N VAL A 196 6.33 37.31 -15.55
CA VAL A 196 6.56 38.32 -16.61
C VAL A 196 8.05 38.59 -16.80
N VAL A 197 8.80 38.77 -15.71
CA VAL A 197 10.25 38.98 -15.75
C VAL A 197 10.94 37.76 -16.34
N GLU A 198 10.62 36.55 -15.87
CA GLU A 198 11.18 35.30 -16.39
C GLU A 198 10.87 35.10 -17.88
N ASN A 199 9.64 35.39 -18.32
CA ASN A 199 9.27 35.33 -19.73
C ASN A 199 10.09 36.31 -20.57
N SER A 200 10.31 37.53 -20.06
CA SER A 200 11.15 38.53 -20.74
C SER A 200 12.60 38.06 -20.91
N LEU A 201 13.17 37.44 -19.86
CA LEU A 201 14.51 36.85 -19.87
C LEU A 201 14.60 35.68 -20.86
N LEU A 202 13.62 34.78 -20.87
CA LEU A 202 13.56 33.66 -21.82
C LEU A 202 13.45 34.13 -23.27
N ARG A 203 12.66 35.20 -23.54
CA ARG A 203 12.60 35.81 -24.87
C ARG A 203 13.95 36.39 -25.29
N GLN A 204 14.65 37.05 -24.37
CA GLN A 204 15.99 37.58 -24.64
C GLN A 204 16.99 36.43 -24.91
N ARG A 205 16.95 35.37 -24.10
CA ARG A 205 17.80 34.19 -24.28
C ARG A 205 17.52 33.48 -25.60
N ARG A 206 16.25 33.33 -25.99
CA ARG A 206 15.86 32.80 -27.30
C ARG A 206 16.44 33.63 -28.44
N LYS A 207 16.37 34.97 -28.36
CA LYS A 207 16.99 35.86 -29.36
C LYS A 207 18.51 35.67 -29.43
N GLN A 208 19.19 35.54 -28.29
CA GLN A 208 20.63 35.26 -28.25
C GLN A 208 20.97 33.92 -28.91
N LEU A 209 20.22 32.86 -28.57
CA LEU A 209 20.43 31.53 -29.15
C LEU A 209 20.18 31.51 -30.66
N LEU A 210 19.13 32.18 -31.14
CA LEU A 210 18.87 32.29 -32.57
C LEU A 210 19.97 33.06 -33.31
N ARG A 211 20.55 34.09 -32.70
CA ARG A 211 21.73 34.79 -33.26
C ARG A 211 22.94 33.87 -33.30
N SER A 212 23.25 33.19 -32.20
CA SER A 212 24.35 32.22 -32.12
C SER A 212 24.18 31.08 -33.14
N LEU A 213 22.96 30.59 -33.37
CA LEU A 213 22.67 29.59 -34.38
C LEU A 213 22.85 30.13 -35.80
N ALA A 214 22.47 31.39 -36.04
CA ALA A 214 22.72 32.04 -37.33
C ALA A 214 24.22 32.27 -37.58
N ASP A 215 24.98 32.65 -36.55
CA ASP A 215 26.43 32.81 -36.62
C ASP A 215 27.12 31.46 -36.84
N ALA A 216 26.70 30.41 -36.14
CA ALA A 216 27.18 29.04 -36.32
C ALA A 216 26.86 28.49 -37.72
N ASN A 217 25.68 28.77 -38.28
CA ASN A 217 25.34 28.38 -39.65
C ASN A 217 26.13 29.15 -40.71
N ARG A 218 26.58 30.37 -40.39
CA ARG A 218 27.48 31.15 -41.26
C ARG A 218 28.91 30.63 -41.17
N SER A 219 29.41 30.32 -39.97
CA SER A 219 30.74 29.72 -39.80
C SER A 219 30.80 28.29 -40.34
N ALA A 220 29.72 27.51 -40.25
CA ALA A 220 29.61 26.19 -40.89
C ALA A 220 29.75 26.26 -42.43
N LYS A 221 29.47 27.42 -43.04
CA LYS A 221 29.68 27.66 -44.48
C LYS A 221 31.08 28.23 -44.81
N MET A 222 31.90 28.55 -43.81
CA MET A 222 33.29 29.02 -43.97
C MET A 222 34.23 28.33 -42.97
N LEU A 223 34.11 27.02 -42.79
CA LEU A 223 35.14 26.26 -42.08
C LEU A 223 36.39 26.21 -42.95
N THR A 224 37.40 26.99 -42.58
CA THR A 224 38.73 26.86 -43.15
C THR A 224 39.39 25.57 -42.62
N PRO A 225 40.39 25.03 -43.32
CA PRO A 225 41.15 23.88 -42.80
C PRO A 225 41.79 24.13 -41.42
N GLN A 226 42.07 25.39 -41.08
CA GLN A 226 42.57 25.80 -39.78
C GLN A 226 41.50 25.65 -38.69
N ASP A 227 40.26 26.08 -38.96
CA ASP A 227 39.13 25.90 -38.03
C ASP A 227 38.88 24.42 -37.73
N TYR A 228 39.05 23.53 -38.73
CA TYR A 228 38.92 22.08 -38.52
C TYR A 228 40.02 21.50 -37.63
N ALA A 229 41.25 22.00 -37.76
CA ALA A 229 42.36 21.60 -36.91
C ALA A 229 42.15 22.08 -35.45
N GLU A 230 41.66 23.31 -35.27
CA GLU A 230 41.31 23.86 -33.96
C GLU A 230 40.15 23.09 -33.32
N LEU A 231 39.07 22.81 -34.07
CA LEU A 231 37.94 22.01 -33.57
C LEU A 231 38.37 20.60 -33.14
N LYS A 232 39.29 19.98 -33.89
CA LYS A 232 39.84 18.66 -33.57
C LYS A 232 40.65 18.69 -32.28
N MET A 233 41.43 19.75 -32.06
CA MET A 233 42.19 19.96 -30.83
C MET A 233 41.27 20.22 -29.64
N GLU A 234 40.27 21.08 -29.78
CA GLU A 234 39.27 21.35 -28.72
C GLU A 234 38.48 20.09 -28.37
N HIS A 235 38.05 19.32 -29.37
CA HIS A 235 37.34 18.07 -29.14
C HIS A 235 38.21 17.05 -28.41
N HIS A 236 39.51 16.97 -28.74
CA HIS A 236 40.44 16.10 -28.03
C HIS A 236 40.64 16.53 -26.57
N GLN A 237 40.80 17.84 -26.32
CA GLN A 237 40.91 18.38 -24.95
C GLN A 237 39.62 18.19 -24.13
N LEU A 238 38.45 18.32 -24.76
CA LEU A 238 37.17 18.06 -24.11
C LEU A 238 36.99 16.57 -23.78
N ALA A 239 37.44 15.67 -24.68
CA ALA A 239 37.41 14.24 -24.45
C ALA A 239 38.31 13.84 -23.27
N THR A 240 39.54 14.35 -23.20
CA THR A 240 40.45 14.07 -22.06
C THR A 240 39.88 14.62 -20.75
N ARG A 241 39.28 15.82 -20.76
CA ARG A 241 38.63 16.39 -19.58
C ARG A 241 37.41 15.59 -19.14
N LEU A 242 36.66 14.99 -20.06
CA LEU A 242 35.57 14.08 -19.74
C LEU A 242 36.08 12.77 -19.12
N GLU A 243 37.19 12.22 -19.61
CA GLU A 243 37.84 11.05 -18.99
C GLU A 243 38.32 11.35 -17.58
N GLU A 244 38.95 12.51 -17.34
CA GLU A 244 39.35 12.97 -16.02
C GLU A 244 38.15 13.08 -15.07
N LEU A 245 37.04 13.66 -15.53
CA LEU A 245 35.80 13.77 -14.76
C LEU A 245 35.16 12.40 -14.47
N ASP A 246 35.21 11.45 -15.41
CA ASP A 246 34.71 10.09 -15.18
C ASP A 246 35.57 9.37 -14.13
N ILE A 247 36.89 9.51 -14.18
CA ILE A 247 37.80 9.00 -13.14
C ILE A 247 37.46 9.63 -11.79
N LEU A 248 37.28 10.95 -11.73
CA LEU A 248 36.88 11.68 -10.51
C LEU A 248 35.53 11.19 -9.97
N THR A 249 34.57 10.94 -10.86
CA THR A 249 33.25 10.44 -10.47
C THR A 249 33.35 9.02 -9.92
N ARG A 250 34.18 8.16 -10.52
CA ARG A 250 34.43 6.80 -10.02
C ARG A 250 35.12 6.81 -8.65
N THR A 251 36.13 7.67 -8.46
CA THR A 251 36.81 7.79 -7.16
C THR A 251 35.87 8.34 -6.08
N GLN A 252 35.05 9.34 -6.41
CA GLN A 252 34.01 9.84 -5.49
C GLN A 252 32.99 8.76 -5.14
N ARG A 253 32.50 7.97 -6.10
CA ARG A 253 31.58 6.85 -5.82
C ARG A 253 32.20 5.82 -4.88
N CYS A 254 33.47 5.47 -5.09
CA CYS A 254 34.20 4.57 -4.19
C CYS A 254 34.31 5.16 -2.78
N PHE A 255 34.66 6.45 -2.66
CA PHE A 255 34.72 7.15 -1.38
C PHE A 255 33.37 7.18 -0.66
N PHE A 256 32.28 7.53 -1.36
CA PHE A 256 30.93 7.52 -0.78
C PHE A 256 30.51 6.12 -0.32
N SER A 257 30.83 5.08 -1.10
CA SER A 257 30.56 3.70 -0.70
C SER A 257 31.29 3.31 0.59
N ASN A 258 32.56 3.70 0.71
CA ASN A 258 33.37 3.43 1.90
C ASN A 258 32.83 4.19 3.13
N VAL A 259 32.48 5.47 2.98
CA VAL A 259 31.88 6.27 4.05
C VAL A 259 30.54 5.69 4.47
N HIS A 260 29.69 5.30 3.52
CA HIS A 260 28.39 4.69 3.80
C HIS A 260 28.54 3.38 4.57
N PHE A 261 29.50 2.54 4.19
CA PHE A 261 29.82 1.30 4.92
C PHE A 261 30.27 1.58 6.36
N GLN A 262 31.15 2.56 6.57
CA GLN A 262 31.59 2.95 7.92
C GLN A 262 30.43 3.49 8.76
N LEU A 263 29.51 4.24 8.13
CA LEU A 263 28.34 4.81 8.80
C LEU A 263 27.38 3.69 9.25
N ILE A 264 27.10 2.70 8.39
CA ILE A 264 26.34 1.50 8.78
C ILE A 264 27.04 0.74 9.93
N GLN A 265 28.36 0.63 9.89
CA GLN A 265 29.13 -0.01 10.96
C GLN A 265 29.02 0.77 12.28
N ALA A 266 29.03 2.10 12.23
CA ALA A 266 28.84 2.95 13.41
C ALA A 266 27.41 2.85 13.97
N GLU A 267 26.39 2.90 13.11
CA GLU A 267 24.99 2.73 13.51
C GLU A 267 24.73 1.38 14.17
N THR A 268 25.28 0.30 13.61
CA THR A 268 25.14 -1.04 14.18
C THR A 268 25.86 -1.15 15.53
N ARG A 269 27.00 -0.47 15.72
CA ARG A 269 27.66 -0.37 17.03
C ARG A 269 26.84 0.44 18.03
N LEU A 270 26.28 1.57 17.62
CA LEU A 270 25.39 2.38 18.47
C LEU A 270 24.17 1.58 18.94
N ARG A 271 23.48 0.89 18.03
CA ARG A 271 22.34 0.03 18.40
C ARG A 271 22.72 -1.07 19.39
N LYS A 272 23.92 -1.65 19.25
CA LYS A 272 24.44 -2.65 20.21
C LYS A 272 24.68 -2.04 21.58
N LEU A 273 25.27 -0.84 21.65
CA LEU A 273 25.50 -0.11 22.90
C LEU A 273 24.19 0.32 23.55
N GLU A 274 23.22 0.81 22.79
CA GLU A 274 21.88 1.15 23.29
C GLU A 274 21.18 -0.07 23.89
N LYS A 275 21.27 -1.23 23.22
CA LYS A 275 20.73 -2.49 23.74
C LYS A 275 21.44 -2.89 25.03
N GLN A 276 22.77 -2.86 25.07
CA GLN A 276 23.55 -3.17 26.28
C GLN A 276 23.21 -2.21 27.43
N TYR A 277 23.03 -0.92 27.14
CA TYR A 277 22.62 0.07 28.14
C TYR A 277 21.20 -0.19 28.65
N GLY A 278 20.26 -0.52 27.75
CA GLY A 278 18.89 -0.90 28.12
C GLY A 278 18.85 -2.16 28.98
N ASP A 279 19.65 -3.17 28.65
CA ASP A 279 19.76 -4.41 29.41
C ASP A 279 20.43 -4.15 30.78
N SER A 280 21.48 -3.33 30.84
CA SER A 280 22.15 -2.91 32.09
C SER A 280 21.22 -2.08 33.00
N LYS A 281 20.40 -1.21 32.41
CA LYS A 281 19.39 -0.46 33.17
C LYS A 281 18.32 -1.39 33.74
N ARG A 282 17.84 -2.35 32.96
CA ARG A 282 16.88 -3.37 33.44
C ARG A 282 17.44 -4.22 34.57
N THR A 283 18.70 -4.67 34.47
CA THR A 283 19.33 -5.44 35.55
C THR A 283 19.54 -4.58 36.80
N SER A 284 19.93 -3.32 36.63
CA SER A 284 20.04 -2.36 37.74
C SER A 284 18.69 -2.11 38.43
N ASP A 285 17.63 -1.83 37.67
CA ASP A 285 16.27 -1.63 38.19
C ASP A 285 15.77 -2.91 38.90
N GLN A 286 16.06 -4.07 38.32
CA GLN A 286 15.74 -5.35 38.93
C GLN A 286 16.48 -5.53 40.26
N HIS A 287 17.79 -5.26 40.33
CA HIS A 287 18.56 -5.31 41.57
C HIS A 287 18.01 -4.36 42.65
N VAL A 288 17.62 -3.14 42.28
CA VAL A 288 17.00 -2.19 43.21
C VAL A 288 15.67 -2.75 43.72
N ALA A 289 14.83 -3.30 42.84
CA ALA A 289 13.57 -3.93 43.21
C ALA A 289 13.77 -5.13 44.14
N THR A 290 14.74 -6.02 43.86
CA THR A 290 15.06 -7.14 44.75
C THR A 290 15.56 -6.64 46.11
N SER A 291 16.46 -5.66 46.13
CA SER A 291 16.99 -5.06 47.37
C SER A 291 15.87 -4.44 48.23
N MET A 292 14.94 -3.72 47.61
CA MET A 292 13.77 -3.19 48.31
C MET A 292 12.87 -4.30 48.86
N ALA A 293 12.64 -5.36 48.08
CA ALA A 293 11.84 -6.50 48.52
C ALA A 293 12.52 -7.25 49.68
N THR A 294 13.84 -7.45 49.63
CA THR A 294 14.60 -8.08 50.72
C THR A 294 14.58 -7.22 51.98
N ASN A 295 14.74 -5.89 51.86
CA ASN A 295 14.67 -5.00 53.00
C ASN A 295 13.29 -5.01 53.67
N ARG A 296 12.21 -4.99 52.88
CA ARG A 296 10.84 -5.14 53.42
C ARG A 296 10.63 -6.49 54.11
N ALA A 297 11.16 -7.57 53.56
CA ALA A 297 11.07 -8.89 54.19
C ALA A 297 11.84 -8.92 55.52
N LEU A 298 13.03 -8.30 55.58
CA LEU A 298 13.81 -8.17 56.81
C LEU A 298 13.09 -7.30 57.85
N GLU A 299 12.50 -6.18 57.45
CA GLU A 299 11.68 -5.32 58.33
C GLU A 299 10.48 -6.08 58.90
N PHE A 300 9.79 -6.87 58.07
CA PHE A 300 8.69 -7.71 58.50
C PHE A 300 9.15 -8.79 59.50
N MET A 301 10.23 -9.50 59.19
CA MET A 301 10.81 -10.50 60.08
C MET A 301 11.28 -9.89 61.41
N ALA A 302 11.86 -8.69 61.38
CA ALA A 302 12.28 -7.98 62.58
C ALA A 302 11.06 -7.58 63.43
N SER A 303 9.98 -7.11 62.79
CA SER A 303 8.72 -6.78 63.47
C SER A 303 8.09 -8.00 64.14
N ASP A 304 8.02 -9.14 63.43
CA ASP A 304 7.48 -10.38 63.98
C ASP A 304 8.37 -10.96 65.07
N ALA A 305 9.69 -10.83 64.96
CA ALA A 305 10.60 -11.19 66.05
C ALA A 305 10.33 -10.35 67.31
N VAL A 306 10.12 -9.04 67.18
CA VAL A 306 9.76 -8.17 68.32
C VAL A 306 8.44 -8.59 68.97
N LYS A 307 7.40 -8.90 68.17
CA LYS A 307 6.13 -9.42 68.70
C LYS A 307 6.34 -10.73 69.45
N TYR A 308 7.10 -11.66 68.87
CA TYR A 308 7.41 -12.94 69.51
C TYR A 308 8.16 -12.73 70.85
N TYR A 309 9.12 -11.82 70.91
CA TYR A 309 9.81 -11.47 72.16
C TYR A 309 8.86 -10.85 73.19
N GLN A 310 7.92 -10.01 72.78
CA GLN A 310 6.89 -9.44 73.67
C GLN A 310 5.96 -10.52 74.21
N GLU A 311 5.44 -11.40 73.35
CA GLU A 311 4.61 -12.53 73.75
C GLU A 311 5.35 -13.49 74.69
N HIS A 312 6.60 -13.81 74.39
CA HIS A 312 7.45 -14.63 75.24
C HIS A 312 7.71 -13.98 76.60
N ARG A 313 7.90 -12.65 76.64
CA ARG A 313 8.02 -11.90 77.90
C ARG A 313 6.73 -11.93 78.71
N ILE A 314 5.58 -11.72 78.07
CA ILE A 314 4.26 -11.84 78.72
C ILE A 314 4.07 -13.26 79.28
N LEU A 315 4.47 -14.30 78.53
CA LEU A 315 4.43 -15.69 78.99
C LEU A 315 5.38 -15.94 80.17
N GLN A 316 6.58 -15.34 80.19
CA GLN A 316 7.47 -15.41 81.35
C GLN A 316 6.92 -14.67 82.56
N ASP A 317 6.38 -13.46 82.38
CA ASP A 317 5.79 -12.66 83.46
C ASP A 317 4.54 -13.36 84.01
N THR A 318 3.70 -13.95 83.16
CA THR A 318 2.55 -14.76 83.61
C THR A 318 2.99 -16.04 84.29
N LYS A 319 4.05 -16.72 83.82
CA LYS A 319 4.65 -17.87 84.49
C LYS A 319 5.27 -17.51 85.85
N ALA A 320 5.88 -16.34 85.99
CA ALA A 320 6.44 -15.84 87.25
C ALA A 320 5.34 -15.37 88.23
N ASN A 321 4.26 -14.80 87.71
CA ASN A 321 3.08 -14.37 88.49
C ASN A 321 2.09 -15.50 88.77
N LEU A 322 2.21 -16.63 88.07
CA LEU A 322 1.64 -17.91 88.47
C LEU A 322 2.37 -18.38 89.73
N LYS A 323 1.95 -17.82 90.88
CA LYS A 323 2.07 -18.53 92.16
C LYS A 323 1.33 -19.84 91.99
N THR A 324 2.07 -20.91 91.69
CA THR A 324 1.64 -22.27 91.96
C THR A 324 1.14 -22.26 93.40
N HIS A 325 -0.18 -22.31 93.58
CA HIS A 325 -0.74 -22.48 94.90
C HIS A 325 -0.08 -23.73 95.45
N THR A 326 0.56 -23.60 96.60
CA THR A 326 1.03 -24.79 97.29
C THR A 326 -0.19 -25.69 97.48
N VAL A 327 -0.04 -27.01 97.33
CA VAL A 327 -1.16 -27.97 97.42
C VAL A 327 -2.02 -27.71 98.67
N HIS A 328 -1.40 -27.16 99.72
CA HIS A 328 -2.04 -26.68 100.93
C HIS A 328 -3.07 -25.56 100.71
N GLU A 329 -2.74 -24.47 100.00
CA GLU A 329 -3.65 -23.34 99.72
C GLU A 329 -4.83 -23.75 98.82
N TYR A 330 -4.60 -24.66 97.86
CA TYR A 330 -5.67 -25.21 97.01
C TYR A 330 -6.65 -26.07 97.84
N VAL A 331 -6.13 -26.92 98.73
CA VAL A 331 -6.94 -27.75 99.64
C VAL A 331 -7.74 -26.88 100.61
N GLU A 332 -7.13 -25.83 101.15
CA GLU A 332 -7.79 -24.89 102.07
C GLU A 332 -8.89 -24.07 101.36
N HIS A 333 -8.62 -23.59 100.14
CA HIS A 333 -9.60 -22.88 99.33
C HIS A 333 -10.77 -23.78 98.89
N VAL A 334 -10.51 -25.05 98.53
CA VAL A 334 -11.56 -26.03 98.22
C VAL A 334 -12.40 -26.39 99.45
N LEU A 335 -11.77 -26.54 100.63
CA LEU A 335 -12.48 -26.77 101.89
C LEU A 335 -13.33 -25.57 102.33
N ASN A 336 -12.82 -24.34 102.15
CA ASN A 336 -13.57 -23.12 102.46
C ASN A 336 -14.73 -22.89 101.48
N LYS A 337 -14.53 -23.15 100.18
CA LYS A 337 -15.63 -23.18 99.20
C LYS A 337 -16.67 -24.26 99.51
N ALA A 338 -16.25 -25.44 99.94
CA ALA A 338 -17.16 -26.51 100.34
C ALA A 338 -17.99 -26.13 101.59
N LYS A 339 -17.38 -25.43 102.56
CA LYS A 339 -18.07 -24.89 103.74
C LYS A 339 -19.07 -23.78 103.38
N GLU A 340 -18.72 -22.86 102.47
CA GLU A 340 -19.65 -21.85 101.93
C GLU A 340 -20.82 -22.47 101.17
N ILE A 341 -20.55 -23.48 100.32
CA ILE A 341 -21.58 -24.22 99.59
C ILE A 341 -22.51 -24.99 100.54
N SER A 342 -22.02 -25.43 101.71
CA SER A 342 -22.85 -26.07 102.73
C SER A 342 -23.77 -25.08 103.47
N LYS A 343 -23.30 -23.84 103.73
CA LYS A 343 -24.08 -22.79 104.41
C LYS A 343 -25.11 -22.12 103.49
N ASN A 344 -24.83 -22.00 102.19
CA ASN A 344 -25.76 -21.43 101.21
C ASN A 344 -26.77 -22.45 100.61
N ARG A 345 -26.80 -23.69 101.12
CA ARG A 345 -27.64 -24.78 100.58
C ARG A 345 -29.14 -24.70 100.95
N ALA A 346 -29.58 -23.71 101.74
CA ALA A 346 -30.96 -23.55 102.19
C ALA A 346 -31.81 -22.51 101.41
N THR A 347 -31.20 -21.59 100.63
CA THR A 347 -31.93 -20.51 99.93
C THR A 347 -31.84 -20.57 98.39
N GLY A 348 -30.86 -21.26 97.80
CA GLY A 348 -30.69 -21.33 96.33
C GLY A 348 -31.57 -22.35 95.57
N ARG A 349 -32.16 -23.35 96.23
CA ARG A 349 -32.86 -24.45 95.54
C ARG A 349 -34.27 -24.09 95.03
N LYS A 350 -34.94 -23.07 95.59
CA LYS A 350 -36.23 -22.57 95.07
C LYS A 350 -36.07 -21.64 93.85
N GLY A 351 -34.92 -20.98 93.71
CA GLY A 351 -34.60 -20.11 92.56
C GLY A 351 -34.21 -20.88 91.31
N MET A 352 -33.35 -21.90 91.46
CA MET A 352 -32.89 -22.75 90.34
C MET A 352 -34.02 -23.61 89.75
N ALA A 353 -34.94 -24.14 90.56
CA ALA A 353 -36.08 -24.89 90.05
C ALA A 353 -37.06 -24.02 89.27
N LYS A 354 -37.30 -22.77 89.72
CA LYS A 354 -38.12 -21.79 88.96
C LYS A 354 -37.43 -21.34 87.68
N LEU A 355 -36.12 -21.13 87.70
CA LEU A 355 -35.36 -20.75 86.51
C LEU A 355 -35.32 -21.89 85.48
N ALA A 356 -35.08 -23.13 85.94
CA ALA A 356 -35.12 -24.32 85.09
C ALA A 356 -36.51 -24.54 84.49
N ALA A 357 -37.59 -24.44 85.29
CA ALA A 357 -38.95 -24.54 84.77
C ALA A 357 -39.25 -23.46 83.70
N LYS A 358 -38.80 -22.22 83.92
CA LYS A 358 -38.99 -21.12 82.96
C LYS A 358 -38.21 -21.34 81.66
N VAL A 359 -36.95 -21.79 81.75
CA VAL A 359 -36.11 -22.11 80.58
C VAL A 359 -36.72 -23.27 79.79
N HIS A 360 -37.17 -24.33 80.46
CA HIS A 360 -37.84 -25.45 79.79
C HIS A 360 -39.16 -25.03 79.12
N GLN A 361 -39.93 -24.15 79.75
CA GLN A 361 -41.18 -23.64 79.17
C GLN A 361 -40.95 -22.73 77.96
N ASP A 362 -39.91 -21.90 77.98
CA ASP A 362 -39.55 -21.06 76.83
C ASP A 362 -39.02 -21.88 75.65
N ILE A 363 -38.26 -22.95 75.92
CA ILE A 363 -37.83 -23.91 74.88
C ILE A 363 -39.05 -24.63 74.29
N TRP A 364 -39.97 -25.10 75.14
CA TRP A 364 -41.18 -25.78 74.70
C TRP A 364 -42.06 -24.89 73.81
N ASN A 365 -42.29 -23.63 74.22
CA ASN A 365 -43.05 -22.68 73.43
C ASN A 365 -42.39 -22.34 72.08
N ARG A 366 -41.06 -22.34 72.00
CA ARG A 366 -40.33 -22.14 70.73
C ARG A 366 -40.48 -23.33 69.80
N VAL A 367 -40.40 -24.55 70.32
CA VAL A 367 -40.61 -25.78 69.53
C VAL A 367 -42.05 -25.86 69.04
N TYR A 368 -43.03 -25.56 69.91
CA TYR A 368 -44.44 -25.53 69.55
C TYR A 368 -44.76 -24.52 68.44
N ARG A 369 -44.17 -23.31 68.49
CA ARG A 369 -44.33 -22.31 67.41
C ARG A 369 -43.59 -22.66 66.12
N ALA A 370 -42.50 -23.42 66.21
CA ALA A 370 -41.67 -23.82 65.06
C ALA A 370 -42.18 -25.09 64.34
N SER A 371 -43.07 -25.86 64.96
CA SER A 371 -43.74 -27.01 64.32
C SER A 371 -45.16 -27.18 64.86
N PRO A 372 -46.14 -26.41 64.34
CA PRO A 372 -47.54 -26.57 64.71
C PRO A 372 -48.14 -27.92 64.27
N SER A 373 -47.47 -28.67 63.41
CA SER A 373 -47.95 -29.91 62.80
C SER A 373 -47.45 -31.20 63.50
N LEU A 374 -47.00 -31.13 64.74
CA LEU A 374 -46.56 -32.29 65.54
C LEU A 374 -47.50 -32.61 66.73
N THR A 375 -48.69 -32.01 66.75
CA THR A 375 -49.76 -32.36 67.69
C THR A 375 -51.15 -32.33 67.04
N GLU A 376 -51.28 -32.97 65.88
CA GLU A 376 -52.50 -33.65 65.44
C GLU A 376 -52.16 -35.10 65.09
#